data_AF-E8NHQ2-F1
#
_entry.id   AF-E8NHQ2-F1
#
_cell.length_a   1.000
_cell.length_b   1.000
_cell.length_c   1.000
_cell.angle_alpha   90.00
_cell.angle_beta   90.00
_cell.angle_gamma   90.00
#
_symmetry.space_group_name_H-M   'P 1'
#
loop_
_entity.id
_entity.type
_entity.pdbx_description
1 polymer ?
#
loop_
_entity_poly.entity_id
_entity_poly.type
_entity_poly.pdbx_seq_one_letter_code
_entity_poly.pdbx_strand_id
1 'polypeptide(L)'
;MCAVAIMAENEAMVRSIFAQGSPEEKAVGAYRVLISKNGWWHILILDDYLPTFNRMPVFARSYDDPAEVWASLLQKAYAKVHGSYAAITGGDALQALADLSGSPMCRFDKEWEEATADARKADTLANALVQLSRSGACVVLSTPGHNSESYLGGRQARDSGAFRARYEDAGLHPGYTYSLERVVIVEECGTLLFKVRNPWRSSNKWSGAWSYGSRQWDENQDACLLCGAQKDPEDGSFWMCWSDAIQYFDGGGALFSIPDATDYRVKGVFCKTIPSTVLEITASESTRVLFTLSQPDKRGVDRKEGAALFAPIMLTVSKEDGDVQQVQKNTSWNPTMPSEEFNFVVGRDVAMWFTLEAEETYLLVPRIHPKGVKSNYDRPYVIGIISAEKLEGNVQVEAKQIHSDSAVFTNYIAYKSEELPSVEAENQVRLPGMAPVTYVSTKVI
;
A
#
# COMPACT_ATOMS: atom_id res chain seq x y z
N MET A 1 -5.97 -12.75 -4.90
CA MET A 1 -4.94 -13.47 -5.69
C MET A 1 -4.09 -12.56 -6.56
N CYS A 2 -4.60 -11.48 -7.17
CA CYS A 2 -3.79 -10.58 -8.02
C CYS A 2 -2.49 -10.14 -7.33
N ALA A 3 -2.55 -9.79 -6.04
CA ALA A 3 -1.39 -9.52 -5.19
C ALA A 3 -0.30 -10.60 -5.25
N VAL A 4 -0.67 -11.88 -5.19
CA VAL A 4 0.26 -13.02 -5.23
C VAL A 4 0.88 -13.18 -6.62
N ALA A 5 0.12 -12.90 -7.69
CA ALA A 5 0.62 -12.95 -9.06
C ALA A 5 1.60 -11.78 -9.36
N ILE A 6 1.26 -10.56 -8.94
CA ILE A 6 2.13 -9.37 -9.03
C ILE A 6 3.43 -9.60 -8.21
N MET A 7 3.29 -10.17 -7.01
CA MET A 7 4.42 -10.46 -6.13
C MET A 7 5.33 -11.59 -6.65
N ALA A 8 4.79 -12.55 -7.40
CA ALA A 8 5.57 -13.63 -8.02
C ALA A 8 6.60 -13.12 -9.04
N GLU A 9 6.43 -11.91 -9.57
CA GLU A 9 7.38 -11.26 -10.48
C GLU A 9 8.65 -10.77 -9.73
N ASN A 10 8.69 -10.87 -8.40
CA ASN A 10 9.85 -10.56 -7.56
C ASN A 10 10.14 -11.71 -6.56
N GLU A 11 11.10 -12.56 -6.92
CA GLU A 11 11.50 -13.73 -6.10
C GLU A 11 11.97 -13.33 -4.69
N ALA A 12 12.66 -12.21 -4.52
CA ALA A 12 13.11 -11.73 -3.21
C ALA A 12 11.93 -11.34 -2.32
N MET A 13 10.89 -10.71 -2.90
CA MET A 13 9.65 -10.38 -2.17
C MET A 13 8.92 -11.66 -1.72
N VAL A 14 8.77 -12.66 -2.59
CA VAL A 14 8.22 -13.99 -2.23
C VAL A 14 9.03 -14.65 -1.12
N ARG A 15 10.37 -14.66 -1.22
CA ARG A 15 11.25 -15.24 -0.20
C ARG A 15 11.15 -14.52 1.15
N SER A 16 11.00 -13.20 1.17
CA SER A 16 10.95 -12.39 2.40
C SER A 16 9.75 -12.71 3.33
N ILE A 17 8.75 -13.41 2.80
CA ILE A 17 7.52 -13.81 3.48
C ILE A 17 7.66 -15.16 4.20
N PHE A 18 8.50 -16.07 3.69
CA PHE A 18 8.68 -17.40 4.27
C PHE A 18 9.90 -17.41 5.19
N ALA A 19 9.66 -17.24 6.48
CA ALA A 19 10.72 -17.33 7.49
C ALA A 19 11.26 -18.77 7.61
N GLN A 20 12.54 -18.93 7.94
CA GLN A 20 13.13 -20.25 8.09
C GLN A 20 12.52 -21.00 9.30
N GLY A 21 11.92 -22.15 9.03
CA GLY A 21 11.51 -23.11 10.05
C GLY A 21 12.69 -23.93 10.60
N SER A 22 12.56 -24.40 11.84
CA SER A 22 13.53 -25.28 12.49
C SER A 22 13.59 -26.68 11.85
N PRO A 23 14.59 -27.52 12.16
CA PRO A 23 14.62 -28.91 11.71
C PRO A 23 13.39 -29.70 12.15
N GLU A 24 12.89 -29.45 13.36
CA GLU A 24 11.74 -30.11 13.97
C GLU A 24 10.44 -29.70 13.28
N GLU A 25 10.27 -28.40 12.98
CA GLU A 25 9.13 -27.89 12.20
C GLU A 25 9.11 -28.51 10.80
N LYS A 26 10.26 -28.53 10.10
CA LYS A 26 10.40 -29.16 8.78
C LYS A 26 10.09 -30.65 8.80
N ALA A 27 10.45 -31.36 9.87
CA ALA A 27 10.19 -32.79 10.02
C ALA A 27 8.69 -33.14 10.20
N VAL A 28 7.85 -32.15 10.54
CA VAL A 28 6.39 -32.33 10.70
C VAL A 28 5.55 -31.56 9.67
N GLY A 29 6.17 -31.06 8.58
CA GLY A 29 5.46 -30.31 7.54
C GLY A 29 5.00 -28.91 7.98
N ALA A 30 5.69 -28.30 8.95
CA ALA A 30 5.36 -26.97 9.44
C ALA A 30 6.18 -25.86 8.76
N TYR A 31 5.49 -24.81 8.34
CA TYR A 31 6.00 -23.65 7.62
C TYR A 31 5.75 -22.38 8.44
N ARG A 32 6.66 -21.40 8.34
CA ARG A 32 6.50 -20.07 8.95
C ARG A 32 6.24 -19.02 7.87
N VAL A 33 5.13 -18.30 7.98
CA VAL A 33 4.74 -17.22 7.07
C VAL A 33 4.61 -15.92 7.85
N LEU A 34 5.18 -14.83 7.31
CA LEU A 34 5.09 -13.48 7.85
C LEU A 34 3.96 -12.72 7.14
N ILE A 35 3.08 -12.07 7.91
CA ILE A 35 2.03 -11.17 7.39
C ILE A 35 1.95 -9.92 8.28
N SER A 36 1.96 -8.74 7.68
CA SER A 36 1.79 -7.44 8.34
C SER A 36 0.32 -7.00 8.35
N LYS A 37 -0.48 -7.57 9.26
CA LYS A 37 -1.92 -7.27 9.38
C LYS A 37 -2.11 -5.95 10.11
N ASN A 38 -2.88 -5.02 9.55
CA ASN A 38 -3.14 -3.70 10.12
C ASN A 38 -1.85 -2.90 10.45
N GLY A 39 -0.76 -3.13 9.72
CA GLY A 39 0.54 -2.51 9.94
C GLY A 39 1.45 -3.21 10.97
N TRP A 40 1.04 -4.37 11.52
CA TRP A 40 1.81 -5.12 12.53
C TRP A 40 2.17 -6.52 12.03
N TRP A 41 3.44 -6.94 12.18
CA TRP A 41 3.88 -8.25 11.73
C TRP A 41 3.44 -9.38 12.67
N HIS A 42 2.93 -10.46 12.07
CA HIS A 42 2.60 -11.72 12.71
C HIS A 42 3.44 -12.85 12.12
N ILE A 43 3.97 -13.73 12.98
CA ILE A 43 4.62 -14.99 12.60
C ILE A 43 3.58 -16.10 12.66
N LEU A 44 3.29 -16.73 11.52
CA LEU A 44 2.24 -17.73 11.40
C LEU A 44 2.86 -19.11 11.15
N ILE A 45 2.73 -20.01 12.13
CA ILE A 45 3.04 -21.43 11.92
C ILE A 45 1.85 -22.09 11.21
N LEU A 46 2.12 -22.83 10.14
CA LEU A 46 1.15 -23.50 9.28
C LEU A 46 1.60 -24.94 9.00
N ASP A 47 0.69 -25.88 9.14
CA ASP A 47 0.79 -27.23 8.59
C ASP A 47 0.50 -27.25 7.07
N ASP A 48 0.83 -28.35 6.40
CA ASP A 48 0.63 -28.56 4.96
C ASP A 48 -0.77 -29.08 4.56
N TYR A 49 -1.69 -29.27 5.51
CA TYR A 49 -3.04 -29.77 5.21
C TYR A 49 -3.86 -28.74 4.42
N LEU A 50 -3.91 -28.91 3.10
CA LEU A 50 -4.59 -28.04 2.16
C LEU A 50 -5.97 -28.60 1.77
N PRO A 51 -7.00 -27.75 1.60
CA PRO A 51 -8.27 -28.16 1.01
C PRO A 51 -8.08 -28.67 -0.43
N THR A 52 -8.46 -29.93 -0.69
CA THR A 52 -8.30 -30.59 -2.00
C THR A 52 -9.58 -31.22 -2.53
N PHE A 53 -9.66 -31.34 -3.86
CA PHE A 53 -10.65 -32.12 -4.60
C PHE A 53 -9.92 -32.93 -5.66
N ASN A 54 -10.23 -34.23 -5.78
CA ASN A 54 -9.48 -35.17 -6.63
C ASN A 54 -7.95 -35.09 -6.43
N ARG A 55 -7.50 -34.88 -5.18
CA ARG A 55 -6.10 -34.69 -4.75
C ARG A 55 -5.41 -33.40 -5.22
N MET A 56 -6.10 -32.50 -5.93
CA MET A 56 -5.59 -31.17 -6.31
C MET A 56 -6.09 -30.10 -5.33
N PRO A 57 -5.28 -29.07 -4.97
CA PRO A 57 -5.76 -27.94 -4.17
C PRO A 57 -6.91 -27.21 -4.87
N VAL A 58 -7.97 -26.84 -4.13
CA VAL A 58 -9.18 -26.21 -4.71
C VAL A 58 -9.13 -24.69 -4.79
N PHE A 59 -8.15 -24.05 -4.14
CA PHE A 59 -7.99 -22.60 -4.12
C PHE A 59 -6.74 -22.18 -4.90
N ALA A 60 -5.85 -21.36 -4.32
CA ALA A 60 -4.55 -21.06 -4.92
C ALA A 60 -3.74 -22.34 -5.15
N ARG A 61 -3.11 -22.39 -6.32
CA ARG A 61 -2.14 -23.40 -6.76
C ARG A 61 -1.40 -22.85 -7.97
N SER A 62 -0.23 -23.40 -8.28
CA SER A 62 0.33 -23.26 -9.62
C SER A 62 -0.53 -23.98 -10.67
N TYR A 63 -0.45 -23.50 -11.91
CA TYR A 63 -1.12 -24.14 -13.04
C TYR A 63 -0.29 -25.29 -13.60
N ASP A 64 1.02 -25.08 -13.72
CA ASP A 64 1.97 -25.94 -14.44
C ASP A 64 2.62 -27.00 -13.53
N ASP A 65 2.87 -26.72 -12.24
CA ASP A 65 3.39 -27.69 -11.26
C ASP A 65 2.49 -27.87 -10.02
N PRO A 66 1.78 -29.00 -9.87
CA PRO A 66 0.99 -29.32 -8.67
C PRO A 66 1.79 -29.37 -7.35
N ALA A 67 3.11 -29.55 -7.39
CA ALA A 67 3.98 -29.56 -6.21
C ALA A 67 4.40 -28.14 -5.76
N GLU A 68 4.18 -27.12 -6.59
CA GLU A 68 4.44 -25.71 -6.27
C GLU A 68 3.36 -25.14 -5.33
N VAL A 69 3.42 -25.54 -4.05
CA VAL A 69 2.40 -25.25 -3.03
C VAL A 69 2.57 -23.91 -2.30
N TRP A 70 3.58 -23.09 -2.63
CA TRP A 70 3.85 -21.84 -1.88
C TRP A 70 2.66 -20.87 -1.93
N ALA A 71 2.01 -20.72 -3.09
CA ALA A 71 0.83 -19.87 -3.24
C ALA A 71 -0.37 -20.40 -2.42
N SER A 72 -0.49 -21.72 -2.31
CA SER A 72 -1.50 -22.44 -1.53
C SER A 72 -1.30 -22.21 -0.03
N LEU A 73 -0.05 -22.33 0.45
CA LEU A 73 0.36 -22.06 1.83
C LEU A 73 0.21 -20.57 2.18
N LEU A 74 0.55 -19.67 1.25
CA LEU A 74 0.42 -18.23 1.45
C LEU A 74 -1.06 -17.81 1.56
N GLN A 75 -1.93 -18.38 0.73
CA GLN A 75 -3.37 -18.16 0.88
C GLN A 75 -3.91 -18.77 2.18
N LYS A 76 -3.41 -19.93 2.62
CA LYS A 76 -3.74 -20.51 3.94
C LYS A 76 -3.31 -19.59 5.10
N ALA A 77 -2.15 -18.95 4.99
CA ALA A 77 -1.65 -17.95 5.93
C ALA A 77 -2.62 -16.76 6.04
N TYR A 78 -2.99 -16.19 4.90
CA TYR A 78 -3.92 -15.07 4.81
C TYR A 78 -5.32 -15.46 5.34
N ALA A 79 -5.82 -16.65 4.97
CA ALA A 79 -7.06 -17.20 5.50
C ALA A 79 -7.03 -17.39 7.03
N LYS A 80 -5.89 -17.79 7.61
CA LYS A 80 -5.71 -17.94 9.06
C LYS A 80 -5.76 -16.60 9.79
N VAL A 81 -5.10 -15.56 9.27
CA VAL A 81 -5.11 -14.19 9.83
C VAL A 81 -6.51 -13.58 9.80
N HIS A 82 -7.26 -13.79 8.72
CA HIS A 82 -8.63 -13.28 8.58
C HIS A 82 -9.70 -14.30 9.07
N GLY A 83 -9.29 -15.36 9.76
CA GLY A 83 -10.17 -16.34 10.42
C GLY A 83 -10.77 -17.45 9.55
N SER A 84 -10.90 -17.28 8.22
CA SER A 84 -11.28 -18.38 7.31
C SER A 84 -10.98 -18.09 5.82
N TYR A 85 -11.04 -19.13 4.99
CA TYR A 85 -11.02 -18.98 3.52
C TYR A 85 -12.22 -18.15 3.01
N ALA A 86 -13.37 -18.18 3.69
CA ALA A 86 -14.55 -17.39 3.33
C ALA A 86 -14.41 -15.90 3.70
N ALA A 87 -13.58 -15.56 4.70
CA ALA A 87 -13.27 -14.16 5.02
C ALA A 87 -12.41 -13.49 3.93
N ILE A 88 -11.63 -14.27 3.17
CA ILE A 88 -10.70 -13.78 2.14
C ILE A 88 -11.25 -13.83 0.70
N THR A 89 -12.52 -14.19 0.48
CA THR A 89 -13.16 -13.99 -0.83
C THR A 89 -13.31 -12.50 -1.14
N GLY A 90 -12.84 -12.09 -2.32
CA GLY A 90 -12.88 -10.70 -2.79
C GLY A 90 -12.02 -9.71 -1.99
N GLY A 91 -12.11 -8.43 -2.38
CA GLY A 91 -11.42 -7.31 -1.75
C GLY A 91 -10.21 -6.78 -2.53
N ASP A 92 -9.62 -5.70 -2.01
CA ASP A 92 -8.55 -4.93 -2.64
C ASP A 92 -7.22 -5.71 -2.72
N ALA A 93 -6.64 -5.79 -3.90
CA ALA A 93 -5.35 -6.44 -4.12
C ALA A 93 -4.18 -5.63 -3.55
N LEU A 94 -4.27 -4.31 -3.47
CA LEU A 94 -3.19 -3.47 -2.95
C LEU A 94 -3.08 -3.57 -1.42
N GLN A 95 -4.22 -3.69 -0.72
CA GLN A 95 -4.25 -4.05 0.71
C GLN A 95 -3.58 -5.40 0.97
N ALA A 96 -3.82 -6.39 0.11
CA ALA A 96 -3.15 -7.70 0.22
C ALA A 96 -1.65 -7.62 -0.13
N LEU A 97 -1.21 -6.81 -1.10
CA LEU A 97 0.21 -6.56 -1.36
C LEU A 97 0.91 -5.92 -0.15
N ALA A 98 0.26 -4.95 0.50
CA ALA A 98 0.75 -4.29 1.71
C ALA A 98 0.76 -5.23 2.92
N ASP A 99 -0.27 -6.07 3.11
CA ASP A 99 -0.28 -7.09 4.17
C ASP A 99 0.84 -8.13 3.99
N LEU A 100 1.17 -8.48 2.75
CA LEU A 100 2.21 -9.48 2.45
C LEU A 100 3.63 -8.91 2.52
N SER A 101 3.83 -7.65 2.12
CA SER A 101 5.15 -7.00 2.11
C SER A 101 5.46 -6.18 3.37
N GLY A 102 4.45 -5.84 4.17
CA GLY A 102 4.50 -4.82 5.23
C GLY A 102 4.79 -3.41 4.76
N SER A 103 4.90 -3.19 3.45
CA SER A 103 5.20 -1.92 2.83
C SER A 103 3.94 -1.03 2.82
N PRO A 104 4.05 0.28 3.08
CA PRO A 104 2.90 1.17 3.01
C PRO A 104 2.38 1.26 1.57
N MET A 105 1.07 1.41 1.45
CA MET A 105 0.41 1.72 0.20
C MET A 105 -0.17 3.14 0.19
N CYS A 106 -0.37 3.70 -0.99
CA CYS A 106 -1.34 4.76 -1.21
C CYS A 106 -2.35 4.38 -2.31
N ARG A 107 -3.45 5.12 -2.40
CA ARG A 107 -4.42 5.02 -3.50
C ARG A 107 -4.59 6.37 -4.19
N PHE A 108 -5.08 6.32 -5.43
CA PHE A 108 -5.35 7.48 -6.26
C PHE A 108 -6.66 7.36 -7.05
N ASP A 109 -7.57 6.44 -6.70
CA ASP A 109 -8.82 6.26 -7.45
C ASP A 109 -9.80 7.45 -7.34
N LYS A 110 -9.73 8.25 -6.27
CA LYS A 110 -10.43 9.55 -6.22
C LYS A 110 -9.83 10.55 -7.20
N GLU A 111 -8.51 10.68 -7.19
CA GLU A 111 -7.76 11.59 -8.06
C GLU A 111 -7.92 11.20 -9.54
N TRP A 112 -8.03 9.89 -9.82
CA TRP A 112 -8.37 9.31 -11.12
C TRP A 112 -9.80 9.64 -11.56
N GLU A 113 -10.81 9.44 -10.69
CA GLU A 113 -12.19 9.80 -11.00
C GLU A 113 -12.32 11.31 -11.28
N GLU A 114 -11.70 12.17 -10.45
CA GLU A 114 -11.69 13.62 -10.68
C GLU A 114 -10.96 14.01 -11.97
N ALA A 115 -9.88 13.31 -12.33
CA ALA A 115 -9.15 13.48 -13.58
C ALA A 115 -9.96 13.05 -14.83
N THR A 116 -11.00 12.22 -14.70
CA THR A 116 -11.90 11.91 -15.84
C THR A 116 -12.78 13.11 -16.24
N ALA A 117 -12.93 14.11 -15.36
CA ALA A 117 -13.84 15.25 -15.54
C ALA A 117 -13.13 16.61 -15.63
N ASP A 118 -11.88 16.73 -15.16
CA ASP A 118 -11.10 17.98 -15.14
C ASP A 118 -9.71 17.78 -15.73
N ALA A 119 -9.43 18.44 -16.85
CA ALA A 119 -8.15 18.34 -17.56
C ALA A 119 -6.95 18.75 -16.70
N ARG A 120 -7.08 19.76 -15.81
CA ARG A 120 -5.97 20.19 -14.93
C ARG A 120 -5.64 19.13 -13.88
N LYS A 121 -6.63 18.37 -13.47
CA LYS A 121 -6.45 17.21 -12.57
C LYS A 121 -5.87 16.02 -13.32
N ALA A 122 -6.24 15.82 -14.58
CA ALA A 122 -5.56 14.86 -15.45
C ALA A 122 -4.07 15.20 -15.61
N ASP A 123 -3.71 16.47 -15.88
CA ASP A 123 -2.31 16.92 -15.95
C ASP A 123 -1.56 16.68 -14.62
N THR A 124 -2.21 16.99 -13.49
CA THR A 124 -1.63 16.81 -12.14
C THR A 124 -1.39 15.32 -11.83
N LEU A 125 -2.38 14.47 -12.12
CA LEU A 125 -2.29 13.02 -11.93
C LEU A 125 -1.29 12.38 -12.89
N ALA A 126 -1.26 12.81 -14.16
CA ALA A 126 -0.30 12.33 -15.16
C ALA A 126 1.14 12.52 -14.68
N ASN A 127 1.47 13.72 -14.22
CA ASN A 127 2.79 14.03 -13.65
C ASN A 127 3.10 13.18 -12.41
N ALA A 128 2.14 13.01 -11.50
CA ALA A 128 2.32 12.16 -10.32
C ALA A 128 2.52 10.67 -10.68
N LEU A 129 1.80 10.13 -11.67
CA LEU A 129 1.94 8.75 -12.13
C LEU A 129 3.25 8.52 -12.91
N VAL A 130 3.75 9.51 -13.64
CA VAL A 130 5.11 9.50 -14.23
C VAL A 130 6.17 9.45 -13.14
N GLN A 131 6.03 10.23 -12.05
CA GLN A 131 6.94 10.15 -10.91
C GLN A 131 6.86 8.80 -10.19
N LEU A 132 5.65 8.31 -9.90
CA LEU A 132 5.44 7.04 -9.20
C LEU A 132 6.01 5.85 -9.98
N SER A 133 5.75 5.75 -11.29
CA SER A 133 6.32 4.67 -12.13
C SER A 133 7.85 4.75 -12.28
N ARG A 134 8.48 5.89 -11.99
CA ARG A 134 9.95 6.05 -11.94
C ARG A 134 10.55 5.91 -10.53
N SER A 135 9.72 5.83 -9.49
CA SER A 135 10.16 5.83 -8.09
C SER A 135 10.64 4.47 -7.56
N GLY A 136 10.44 3.40 -8.32
CA GLY A 136 10.64 2.01 -7.86
C GLY A 136 9.47 1.44 -7.05
N ALA A 137 8.44 2.23 -6.74
CA ALA A 137 7.21 1.74 -6.15
C ALA A 137 6.46 0.78 -7.10
N CYS A 138 5.84 -0.27 -6.56
CA CYS A 138 4.94 -1.13 -7.33
C CYS A 138 3.60 -0.41 -7.51
N VAL A 139 3.42 0.24 -8.66
CA VAL A 139 2.17 0.92 -9.04
C VAL A 139 1.22 -0.09 -9.66
N VAL A 140 -0.07 -0.01 -9.33
CA VAL A 140 -1.12 -0.92 -9.81
C VAL A 140 -2.36 -0.17 -10.28
N LEU A 141 -3.04 -0.71 -11.29
CA LEU A 141 -4.36 -0.28 -11.75
C LEU A 141 -5.37 -1.41 -11.53
N SER A 142 -6.58 -1.05 -11.10
CA SER A 142 -7.66 -1.99 -10.81
C SER A 142 -8.87 -1.76 -11.69
N THR A 143 -9.40 -2.85 -12.24
CA THR A 143 -10.67 -2.87 -12.97
C THR A 143 -11.84 -3.03 -11.99
N PRO A 144 -13.03 -2.50 -12.30
CA PRO A 144 -14.23 -2.63 -11.47
C PRO A 144 -14.61 -4.07 -11.15
N GLY A 145 -14.56 -4.40 -9.85
CA GLY A 145 -14.99 -5.69 -9.31
C GLY A 145 -16.51 -5.83 -9.18
N HIS A 146 -16.95 -7.02 -8.76
CA HIS A 146 -18.37 -7.30 -8.53
C HIS A 146 -18.93 -6.40 -7.42
N ASN A 147 -19.96 -5.60 -7.74
CA ASN A 147 -20.48 -4.52 -6.89
C ASN A 147 -19.47 -3.39 -6.59
N SER A 148 -18.59 -3.02 -7.53
CA SER A 148 -17.82 -1.78 -7.38
C SER A 148 -18.77 -0.57 -7.29
N GLU A 149 -18.54 0.34 -6.35
CA GLU A 149 -19.30 1.58 -6.17
C GLU A 149 -18.72 2.74 -7.01
N SER A 150 -17.75 2.45 -7.88
CA SER A 150 -17.08 3.41 -8.77
C SER A 150 -17.94 3.91 -9.95
N TYR A 151 -17.45 4.94 -10.63
CA TYR A 151 -18.02 5.47 -11.87
C TYR A 151 -18.13 4.46 -13.03
N LEU A 152 -17.34 3.37 -13.03
CA LEU A 152 -17.50 2.24 -13.95
C LEU A 152 -18.37 1.12 -13.37
N GLY A 153 -18.30 0.87 -12.06
CA GLY A 153 -19.07 -0.16 -11.35
C GLY A 153 -20.58 -0.02 -11.51
N GLY A 154 -21.09 1.21 -11.51
CA GLY A 154 -22.50 1.52 -11.83
C GLY A 154 -22.98 1.08 -13.22
N ARG A 155 -22.07 0.70 -14.14
CA ARG A 155 -22.39 0.12 -15.46
C ARG A 155 -22.61 -1.40 -15.37
N GLN A 156 -21.88 -2.11 -14.50
CA GLN A 156 -21.98 -3.56 -14.31
C GLN A 156 -23.38 -3.98 -13.83
N ALA A 157 -24.00 -3.16 -12.98
CA ALA A 157 -25.32 -3.44 -12.39
C ALA A 157 -26.50 -3.43 -13.39
N ARG A 158 -26.27 -3.03 -14.66
CA ARG A 158 -27.32 -2.98 -15.70
C ARG A 158 -27.35 -4.23 -16.58
N ASP A 159 -26.19 -4.76 -16.93
CA ASP A 159 -26.02 -6.02 -17.67
C ASP A 159 -24.63 -6.58 -17.35
N SER A 160 -24.56 -7.60 -16.50
CA SER A 160 -23.30 -8.22 -16.09
C SER A 160 -22.69 -9.11 -17.19
N GLY A 161 -23.48 -9.57 -18.15
CA GLY A 161 -23.03 -10.38 -19.29
C GLY A 161 -22.33 -9.52 -20.33
N ALA A 162 -23.01 -8.47 -20.82
CA ALA A 162 -22.42 -7.51 -21.76
C ALA A 162 -21.23 -6.75 -21.13
N PHE A 163 -21.29 -6.46 -19.83
CA PHE A 163 -20.15 -5.88 -19.10
C PHE A 163 -18.94 -6.81 -19.11
N ARG A 164 -19.10 -8.10 -18.82
CA ARG A 164 -17.99 -9.05 -18.88
C ARG A 164 -17.44 -9.20 -20.31
N ALA A 165 -18.32 -9.39 -21.30
CA ALA A 165 -17.93 -9.53 -22.71
C ALA A 165 -17.05 -8.36 -23.17
N ARG A 166 -17.45 -7.11 -22.88
CA ARG A 166 -16.67 -5.91 -23.20
C ARG A 166 -15.22 -5.96 -22.68
N TYR A 167 -14.98 -6.50 -21.50
CA TYR A 167 -13.62 -6.63 -20.96
C TYR A 167 -12.87 -7.78 -21.64
N GLU A 168 -13.54 -8.91 -21.86
CA GLU A 168 -12.97 -10.11 -22.49
C GLU A 168 -12.55 -9.84 -23.95
N ASP A 169 -13.37 -9.10 -24.72
CA ASP A 169 -13.08 -8.60 -26.08
C ASP A 169 -11.86 -7.66 -26.13
N ALA A 170 -11.63 -6.90 -25.04
CA ALA A 170 -10.52 -5.98 -24.88
C ALA A 170 -9.26 -6.63 -24.29
N GLY A 171 -9.25 -7.94 -24.00
CA GLY A 171 -8.12 -8.63 -23.38
C GLY A 171 -7.95 -8.36 -21.87
N LEU A 172 -9.00 -7.87 -21.21
CA LEU A 172 -9.03 -7.53 -19.78
C LEU A 172 -10.02 -8.43 -19.02
N HIS A 173 -9.95 -8.38 -17.69
CA HIS A 173 -10.84 -9.12 -16.80
C HIS A 173 -11.40 -8.18 -15.71
N PRO A 174 -12.72 -8.13 -15.47
CA PRO A 174 -13.29 -7.25 -14.45
C PRO A 174 -12.99 -7.77 -13.04
N GLY A 175 -12.65 -6.87 -12.11
CA GLY A 175 -12.23 -7.19 -10.75
C GLY A 175 -10.79 -7.69 -10.62
N TYR A 176 -9.99 -7.56 -11.67
CA TYR A 176 -8.56 -7.85 -11.66
C TYR A 176 -7.73 -6.57 -11.46
N THR A 177 -6.56 -6.75 -10.86
CA THR A 177 -5.55 -5.72 -10.64
C THR A 177 -4.31 -6.07 -11.42
N TYR A 178 -3.74 -5.07 -12.09
CA TYR A 178 -2.65 -5.16 -13.06
C TYR A 178 -1.49 -4.28 -12.58
N SER A 179 -0.26 -4.68 -12.87
CA SER A 179 0.91 -3.85 -12.59
C SER A 179 0.99 -2.71 -13.62
N LEU A 180 1.40 -1.51 -13.21
CA LEU A 180 1.67 -0.38 -14.08
C LEU A 180 3.18 -0.12 -14.09
N GLU A 181 3.86 -0.64 -15.10
CA GLU A 181 5.32 -0.62 -15.18
C GLU A 181 5.87 0.76 -15.52
N ARG A 182 5.16 1.51 -16.38
CA ARG A 182 5.66 2.78 -16.93
C ARG A 182 4.53 3.70 -17.36
N VAL A 183 4.68 4.98 -17.10
CA VAL A 183 3.84 6.06 -17.64
C VAL A 183 4.71 7.02 -18.45
N VAL A 184 4.20 7.44 -19.61
CA VAL A 184 4.86 8.33 -20.56
C VAL A 184 3.88 9.39 -21.04
N ILE A 185 4.21 10.65 -20.83
CA ILE A 185 3.58 11.78 -21.55
C ILE A 185 4.29 11.89 -22.91
N VAL A 186 3.52 12.02 -23.99
CA VAL A 186 4.00 12.32 -25.35
C VAL A 186 3.35 13.64 -25.74
N GLU A 187 4.13 14.72 -25.83
CA GLU A 187 3.62 16.08 -25.97
C GLU A 187 3.13 16.35 -27.40
N GLU A 188 3.82 15.77 -28.39
CA GLU A 188 3.62 15.99 -29.83
C GLU A 188 2.24 15.54 -30.32
N CYS A 189 1.69 14.49 -29.71
CA CYS A 189 0.33 14.00 -29.96
C CYS A 189 -0.62 14.15 -28.76
N GLY A 190 -0.20 14.91 -27.73
CA GLY A 190 -1.02 15.27 -26.58
C GLY A 190 -1.59 14.07 -25.83
N THR A 191 -0.81 13.00 -25.66
CA THR A 191 -1.31 11.74 -25.10
C THR A 191 -0.47 11.22 -23.93
N LEU A 192 -1.12 10.43 -23.09
CA LEU A 192 -0.53 9.80 -21.90
C LEU A 192 -0.65 8.29 -22.06
N LEU A 193 0.50 7.62 -22.17
CA LEU A 193 0.63 6.19 -22.43
C LEU A 193 1.02 5.43 -21.16
N PHE A 194 0.36 4.29 -20.96
CA PHE A 194 0.53 3.39 -19.82
C PHE A 194 1.03 2.04 -20.32
N LYS A 195 2.22 1.59 -19.87
CA LYS A 195 2.64 0.18 -20.02
C LYS A 195 2.06 -0.63 -18.87
N VAL A 196 0.96 -1.31 -19.14
CA VAL A 196 0.22 -2.13 -18.19
C VAL A 196 0.67 -3.58 -18.35
N ARG A 197 0.73 -4.31 -17.25
CA ARG A 197 1.29 -5.65 -17.15
C ARG A 197 0.27 -6.58 -16.51
N ASN A 198 -0.12 -7.62 -17.25
CA ASN A 198 -1.02 -8.66 -16.77
C ASN A 198 -0.20 -9.87 -16.29
N PRO A 199 -0.01 -10.07 -14.97
CA PRO A 199 0.75 -11.22 -14.44
C PRO A 199 -0.01 -12.55 -14.55
N TRP A 200 -1.20 -12.56 -15.17
CA TRP A 200 -2.02 -13.74 -15.38
C TRP A 200 -1.93 -14.24 -16.83
N ARG A 201 -1.92 -15.56 -17.01
CA ARG A 201 -2.13 -16.18 -18.33
C ARG A 201 -3.54 -15.84 -18.85
N SER A 202 -3.63 -14.87 -19.76
CA SER A 202 -4.85 -14.55 -20.51
C SER A 202 -4.87 -15.26 -21.87
N SER A 203 -6.05 -15.60 -22.39
CA SER A 203 -6.23 -16.04 -23.77
C SER A 203 -6.21 -14.89 -24.78
N ASN A 204 -6.56 -13.69 -24.33
CA ASN A 204 -6.79 -12.50 -25.16
C ASN A 204 -5.79 -11.40 -24.76
N LYS A 205 -5.23 -10.70 -25.76
CA LYS A 205 -4.35 -9.54 -25.56
C LYS A 205 -5.12 -8.23 -25.70
N TRP A 206 -4.56 -7.13 -25.19
CA TRP A 206 -5.07 -5.79 -25.44
C TRP A 206 -5.12 -5.50 -26.96
N SER A 207 -6.31 -5.18 -27.45
CA SER A 207 -6.65 -5.05 -28.87
C SER A 207 -7.00 -3.61 -29.29
N GLY A 208 -7.03 -2.67 -28.33
CA GLY A 208 -7.36 -1.26 -28.56
C GLY A 208 -6.18 -0.42 -29.05
N ALA A 209 -6.30 0.90 -28.89
CA ALA A 209 -5.27 1.83 -29.34
C ALA A 209 -3.92 1.58 -28.61
N TRP A 210 -2.82 1.81 -29.31
CA TRP A 210 -1.45 1.62 -28.82
C TRP A 210 -1.07 0.17 -28.45
N SER A 211 -1.91 -0.83 -28.76
CA SER A 211 -1.48 -2.24 -28.79
C SER A 211 -0.25 -2.45 -29.68
N TYR A 212 0.55 -3.49 -29.41
CA TYR A 212 1.79 -3.75 -30.17
C TYR A 212 1.48 -3.98 -31.65
N GLY A 213 2.20 -3.29 -32.53
CA GLY A 213 1.93 -3.30 -33.98
C GLY A 213 0.67 -2.54 -34.43
N SER A 214 0.02 -1.76 -33.55
CA SER A 214 -1.06 -0.86 -33.96
C SER A 214 -0.54 0.38 -34.70
N ARG A 215 -1.33 0.87 -35.67
CA ARG A 215 -1.00 1.99 -36.56
C ARG A 215 -0.62 3.29 -35.83
N GLN A 216 -1.10 3.48 -34.60
CA GLN A 216 -0.72 4.61 -33.75
C GLN A 216 0.79 4.73 -33.58
N TRP A 217 1.53 3.61 -33.53
CA TRP A 217 2.99 3.63 -33.45
C TRP A 217 3.65 4.13 -34.75
N ASP A 218 3.17 3.68 -35.91
CA ASP A 218 3.67 4.13 -37.23
C ASP A 218 3.47 5.64 -37.44
N GLU A 219 2.38 6.19 -36.89
CA GLU A 219 2.00 7.60 -37.00
C GLU A 219 2.68 8.51 -35.98
N ASN A 220 3.34 7.97 -34.94
CA ASN A 220 3.89 8.73 -33.82
C ASN A 220 5.32 8.27 -33.47
N GLN A 221 6.32 8.82 -34.16
CA GLN A 221 7.72 8.43 -34.00
C GLN A 221 8.27 8.77 -32.61
N ASP A 222 7.89 9.91 -32.02
CA ASP A 222 8.34 10.32 -30.69
C ASP A 222 7.77 9.42 -29.58
N ALA A 223 6.53 8.95 -29.75
CA ALA A 223 5.96 7.91 -28.90
C ALA A 223 6.79 6.61 -28.98
N CYS A 224 7.21 6.19 -30.19
CA CYS A 224 8.10 5.04 -30.34
C CYS A 224 9.46 5.25 -29.65
N LEU A 225 10.09 6.43 -29.81
CA LEU A 225 11.37 6.76 -29.17
C LEU A 225 11.27 6.74 -27.63
N LEU A 226 10.20 7.30 -27.08
CA LEU A 226 9.97 7.34 -25.63
C LEU A 226 9.61 5.95 -25.07
N CYS A 227 8.78 5.17 -25.76
CA CYS A 227 8.23 3.90 -25.27
C CYS A 227 9.11 2.68 -25.59
N GLY A 228 10.01 2.76 -26.57
CA GLY A 228 10.95 1.71 -26.93
C GLY A 228 10.45 0.77 -28.03
N ALA A 229 10.74 -0.52 -27.89
CA ALA A 229 10.41 -1.53 -28.91
C ALA A 229 8.89 -1.80 -28.98
N GLN A 230 8.32 -1.66 -30.18
CA GLN A 230 6.88 -1.88 -30.44
C GLN A 230 6.54 -3.28 -30.97
N LYS A 231 7.48 -4.22 -30.78
CA LYS A 231 7.22 -5.65 -30.92
C LYS A 231 6.75 -6.19 -29.57
N ASP A 232 5.68 -6.98 -29.60
CA ASP A 232 5.19 -7.70 -28.44
C ASP A 232 6.28 -8.61 -27.83
N PRO A 233 6.59 -8.48 -26.53
CA PRO A 233 7.58 -9.32 -25.83
C PRO A 233 7.04 -10.72 -25.47
N GLU A 234 5.76 -11.00 -25.70
CA GLU A 234 5.04 -12.22 -25.30
C GLU A 234 4.99 -12.48 -23.78
N ASP A 235 5.34 -11.50 -22.95
CA ASP A 235 5.24 -11.60 -21.49
C ASP A 235 3.79 -11.45 -20.98
N GLY A 236 2.95 -10.63 -21.64
CA GLY A 236 1.59 -10.26 -21.20
C GLY A 236 1.44 -8.79 -20.75
N SER A 237 2.44 -7.96 -21.01
CA SER A 237 2.34 -6.50 -20.97
C SER A 237 1.76 -5.93 -22.27
N PHE A 238 1.27 -4.69 -22.22
CA PHE A 238 0.72 -3.95 -23.35
C PHE A 238 0.76 -2.44 -23.07
N TRP A 239 0.65 -1.64 -24.12
CA TRP A 239 0.49 -0.20 -24.03
C TRP A 239 -0.95 0.22 -24.34
N MET A 240 -1.43 1.26 -23.64
CA MET A 240 -2.72 1.92 -23.91
C MET A 240 -2.64 3.41 -23.57
N CYS A 241 -3.54 4.22 -24.14
CA CYS A 241 -3.66 5.64 -23.82
C CYS A 241 -4.70 5.94 -22.72
N TRP A 242 -4.59 7.11 -22.10
CA TRP A 242 -5.51 7.63 -21.07
C TRP A 242 -6.99 7.51 -21.44
N SER A 243 -7.38 7.84 -22.68
CA SER A 243 -8.77 7.79 -23.15
C SER A 243 -9.37 6.39 -23.16
N ASP A 244 -8.53 5.34 -23.24
CA ASP A 244 -8.96 3.95 -23.08
C ASP A 244 -8.83 3.52 -21.61
N ALA A 245 -7.76 3.90 -20.91
CA ALA A 245 -7.55 3.56 -19.51
C ALA A 245 -8.74 3.96 -18.60
N ILE A 246 -9.27 5.18 -18.75
CA ILE A 246 -10.42 5.67 -17.96
C ILE A 246 -11.74 4.95 -18.27
N GLN A 247 -11.81 4.11 -19.31
CA GLN A 247 -12.99 3.30 -19.64
C GLN A 247 -12.98 1.89 -19.01
N TYR A 248 -11.81 1.41 -18.57
CA TYR A 248 -11.61 0.04 -18.08
C TYR A 248 -11.05 -0.04 -16.65
N PHE A 249 -10.41 1.01 -16.14
CA PHE A 249 -9.83 1.04 -14.79
C PHE A 249 -10.53 2.07 -13.91
N ASP A 250 -10.85 1.66 -12.68
CA ASP A 250 -11.41 2.52 -11.62
C ASP A 250 -10.37 3.50 -11.05
N GLY A 251 -9.11 3.37 -11.46
CA GLY A 251 -7.94 3.95 -10.82
C GLY A 251 -7.07 2.88 -10.17
N GLY A 252 -6.44 3.18 -9.05
CA GLY A 252 -5.46 2.27 -8.47
C GLY A 252 -4.70 2.84 -7.26
N GLY A 253 -3.44 2.46 -7.14
CA GLY A 253 -2.56 2.89 -6.06
C GLY A 253 -1.11 2.46 -6.27
N ALA A 254 -0.26 2.73 -5.28
CA ALA A 254 1.16 2.37 -5.31
C ALA A 254 1.61 1.78 -3.96
N LEU A 255 2.57 0.85 -4.01
CA LEU A 255 3.19 0.19 -2.87
C LEU A 255 4.66 0.58 -2.78
N PHE A 256 5.08 1.15 -1.66
CA PHE A 256 6.44 1.68 -1.46
C PHE A 256 7.31 0.68 -0.71
N SER A 257 7.68 -0.42 -1.38
CA SER A 257 8.59 -1.41 -0.83
C SER A 257 10.03 -0.92 -0.82
N ILE A 258 10.68 -1.04 0.34
CA ILE A 258 12.11 -0.78 0.53
C ILE A 258 12.77 -2.16 0.73
N PRO A 259 13.60 -2.64 -0.22
CA PRO A 259 14.34 -3.89 -0.07
C PRO A 259 15.29 -3.83 1.13
N ASP A 260 15.44 -4.95 1.85
CA ASP A 260 16.34 -5.10 3.00
C ASP A 260 16.26 -3.94 4.01
N ALA A 261 15.04 -3.47 4.26
CA ALA A 261 14.77 -2.39 5.19
C ALA A 261 14.82 -2.81 6.66
N THR A 262 15.28 -1.89 7.49
CA THR A 262 14.99 -1.84 8.92
C THR A 262 13.57 -1.31 9.10
N ASP A 263 12.71 -2.06 9.81
CA ASP A 263 11.28 -1.75 10.00
C ASP A 263 10.91 -1.76 11.49
N TYR A 264 10.68 -0.58 12.07
CA TYR A 264 10.16 -0.41 13.43
C TYR A 264 8.67 -0.06 13.41
N ARG A 265 7.89 -0.63 14.33
CA ARG A 265 6.46 -0.37 14.53
C ARG A 265 6.16 -0.04 15.97
N VAL A 266 5.28 0.93 16.20
CA VAL A 266 4.76 1.32 17.51
C VAL A 266 3.24 1.31 17.47
N LYS A 267 2.61 0.53 18.35
CA LYS A 267 1.16 0.55 18.53
C LYS A 267 0.72 1.75 19.35
N GLY A 268 -0.45 2.28 19.01
CA GLY A 268 -1.20 3.17 19.88
C GLY A 268 -2.70 3.07 19.64
N VAL A 269 -3.48 3.87 20.37
CA VAL A 269 -4.93 3.93 20.28
C VAL A 269 -5.39 5.38 20.28
N PHE A 270 -6.29 5.75 19.36
CA PHE A 270 -6.97 7.02 19.38
C PHE A 270 -8.14 6.97 20.37
N CYS A 271 -7.95 7.60 21.53
CA CYS A 271 -9.01 7.87 22.50
C CYS A 271 -9.73 9.15 22.06
N LYS A 272 -10.92 8.99 21.46
CA LYS A 272 -11.56 10.02 20.61
C LYS A 272 -10.62 10.47 19.47
N THR A 273 -10.05 11.67 19.57
CA THR A 273 -9.06 12.23 18.62
C THR A 273 -7.64 12.26 19.16
N ILE A 274 -7.44 11.88 20.43
CA ILE A 274 -6.15 12.00 21.12
C ILE A 274 -5.41 10.67 20.99
N PRO A 275 -4.20 10.64 20.42
CA PRO A 275 -3.37 9.44 20.39
C PRO A 275 -2.87 9.09 21.79
N SER A 276 -2.80 7.80 22.13
CA SER A 276 -2.13 7.32 23.35
C SER A 276 -0.63 7.61 23.33
N THR A 277 -0.05 7.68 22.14
CA THR A 277 1.40 7.63 21.92
C THR A 277 1.78 8.46 20.69
N VAL A 278 2.66 9.44 20.88
CA VAL A 278 3.40 10.15 19.83
C VAL A 278 4.88 9.75 19.92
N LEU A 279 5.68 9.99 18.87
CA LEU A 279 7.11 9.67 18.90
C LEU A 279 7.96 10.94 18.87
N GLU A 280 8.85 11.07 19.85
CA GLU A 280 9.97 12.01 19.82
C GLU A 280 11.15 11.32 19.13
N ILE A 281 11.79 12.02 18.19
CA ILE A 281 12.79 11.46 17.28
C ILE A 281 13.96 12.43 17.18
N THR A 282 15.15 12.01 17.62
CA THR A 282 16.40 12.78 17.48
C THR A 282 17.39 11.99 16.62
N ALA A 283 17.91 12.60 15.56
CA ALA A 283 18.88 11.97 14.67
C ALA A 283 20.30 12.54 14.90
N SER A 284 21.30 11.67 15.01
CA SER A 284 22.72 12.09 15.09
C SER A 284 23.39 12.22 13.72
N GLU A 285 22.82 11.60 12.69
CA GLU A 285 23.26 11.70 11.29
C GLU A 285 22.04 11.93 10.39
N SER A 286 22.20 12.65 9.27
CA SER A 286 21.09 12.91 8.34
C SER A 286 20.62 11.59 7.73
N THR A 287 19.40 11.17 8.06
CA THR A 287 18.88 9.81 7.88
C THR A 287 17.55 9.86 7.15
N ARG A 288 17.41 9.09 6.06
CA ARG A 288 16.18 9.07 5.27
C ARG A 288 15.23 7.99 5.75
N VAL A 289 13.98 8.37 6.03
CA VAL A 289 12.95 7.47 6.56
C VAL A 289 11.65 7.55 5.77
N LEU A 290 10.91 6.45 5.75
CA LEU A 290 9.53 6.37 5.30
C LEU A 290 8.64 6.19 6.53
N PHE A 291 8.01 7.28 6.96
CA PHE A 291 7.04 7.25 8.05
C PHE A 291 5.70 6.72 7.56
N THR A 292 5.03 5.89 8.36
CA THR A 292 3.77 5.24 8.03
C THR A 292 2.79 5.28 9.20
N LEU A 293 1.48 5.36 8.93
CA LEU A 293 0.42 5.24 9.92
C LEU A 293 -0.69 4.36 9.36
N SER A 294 -0.86 3.18 9.94
CA SER A 294 -1.89 2.20 9.61
C SER A 294 -3.03 2.24 10.62
N GLN A 295 -4.27 2.11 10.14
CA GLN A 295 -5.46 1.79 10.95
C GLN A 295 -6.02 0.41 10.56
N PRO A 296 -6.84 -0.24 11.40
CA PRO A 296 -7.44 -1.53 11.08
C PRO A 296 -8.19 -1.57 9.75
N ASP A 297 -8.06 -2.70 9.03
CA ASP A 297 -8.90 -2.96 7.85
C ASP A 297 -10.37 -3.28 8.22
N LYS A 298 -11.22 -3.32 7.18
CA LYS A 298 -12.67 -3.53 7.29
C LYS A 298 -13.06 -5.01 7.19
N ARG A 299 -12.11 -5.94 7.03
CA ARG A 299 -12.41 -7.33 6.65
C ARG A 299 -12.87 -8.13 7.87
N GLY A 300 -14.11 -8.59 7.83
CA GLY A 300 -14.76 -9.32 8.93
C GLY A 300 -15.53 -8.44 9.92
N VAL A 301 -15.54 -7.12 9.74
CA VAL A 301 -16.29 -6.15 10.56
C VAL A 301 -17.75 -6.08 10.12
N ASP A 302 -18.74 -6.04 11.04
CA ASP A 302 -20.14 -5.76 10.66
C ASP A 302 -20.22 -4.31 10.13
N ARG A 303 -20.86 -4.13 8.97
CA ARG A 303 -21.06 -2.82 8.30
C ARG A 303 -21.72 -1.75 9.19
N LYS A 304 -22.35 -2.13 10.31
CA LYS A 304 -22.96 -1.22 11.31
C LYS A 304 -21.96 -0.64 12.32
N GLU A 305 -20.79 -1.24 12.50
CA GLU A 305 -19.88 -0.95 13.62
C GLU A 305 -19.03 0.33 13.47
N GLY A 306 -18.21 0.62 14.49
CA GLY A 306 -17.21 1.69 14.47
C GLY A 306 -16.18 1.54 13.35
N ALA A 307 -15.61 0.35 13.19
CA ALA A 307 -14.51 0.07 12.27
C ALA A 307 -14.94 -0.13 10.80
N ALA A 308 -16.24 -0.17 10.49
CA ALA A 308 -16.75 -0.44 9.13
C ALA A 308 -16.29 0.58 8.07
N LEU A 309 -15.90 1.78 8.49
CA LEU A 309 -15.32 2.82 7.64
C LEU A 309 -13.90 3.18 8.13
N PHE A 310 -13.04 3.56 7.17
CA PHE A 310 -11.76 4.18 7.47
C PHE A 310 -12.02 5.58 8.02
N ALA A 311 -11.35 5.93 9.11
CA ALA A 311 -11.28 7.31 9.54
C ALA A 311 -10.40 8.12 8.58
N PRO A 312 -10.65 9.42 8.39
CA PRO A 312 -9.65 10.30 7.79
C PRO A 312 -8.47 10.43 8.77
N ILE A 313 -7.27 10.02 8.35
CA ILE A 313 -6.05 9.98 9.17
C ILE A 313 -4.91 10.77 8.51
N MET A 314 -3.90 11.12 9.31
CA MET A 314 -2.73 11.91 8.89
C MET A 314 -1.57 11.69 9.88
N LEU A 315 -0.32 11.73 9.41
CA LEU A 315 0.83 12.01 10.29
C LEU A 315 1.26 13.47 10.08
N THR A 316 1.62 14.12 11.18
CA THR A 316 2.32 15.41 11.21
C THR A 316 3.72 15.18 11.76
N VAL A 317 4.75 15.73 11.10
CA VAL A 317 6.08 15.95 11.70
C VAL A 317 6.23 17.43 11.98
N SER A 318 6.49 17.78 13.24
CA SER A 318 7.08 19.06 13.61
C SER A 318 8.54 18.89 14.03
N LYS A 319 9.28 20.00 14.02
CA LYS A 319 10.65 20.14 14.50
C LYS A 319 10.64 21.15 15.66
N GLU A 320 11.49 20.97 16.65
CA GLU A 320 11.73 21.97 17.69
C GLU A 320 12.50 23.20 17.16
N ASP A 321 12.06 24.39 17.57
CA ASP A 321 12.66 25.70 17.28
C ASP A 321 12.52 26.59 18.53
N GLY A 322 13.34 26.31 19.54
CA GLY A 322 13.26 26.95 20.86
C GLY A 322 11.96 26.60 21.60
N ASP A 323 11.25 27.61 22.12
CA ASP A 323 9.97 27.43 22.83
C ASP A 323 8.79 27.01 21.91
N VAL A 324 9.05 26.67 20.64
CA VAL A 324 8.06 26.45 19.58
C VAL A 324 8.34 25.14 18.85
N GLN A 325 7.27 24.40 18.52
CA GLN A 325 7.28 23.30 17.56
C GLN A 325 6.75 23.80 16.21
N GLN A 326 7.57 23.74 15.17
CA GLN A 326 7.21 24.15 13.81
C GLN A 326 6.90 22.92 12.95
N VAL A 327 5.69 22.84 12.40
CA VAL A 327 5.26 21.78 11.48
C VAL A 327 6.07 21.84 10.19
N GLN A 328 6.80 20.76 9.92
CA GLN A 328 7.63 20.62 8.73
C GLN A 328 6.83 20.03 7.57
N LYS A 329 6.16 18.89 7.81
CA LYS A 329 5.35 18.17 6.81
C LYS A 329 4.21 17.37 7.42
N ASN A 330 3.16 17.21 6.63
CA ASN A 330 2.02 16.33 6.82
C ASN A 330 1.97 15.30 5.67
N THR A 331 1.47 14.10 5.95
CA THR A 331 1.19 13.08 4.91
C THR A 331 0.10 13.54 3.96
N SER A 332 0.30 13.36 2.66
CA SER A 332 -0.74 13.54 1.63
C SER A 332 -1.23 12.18 1.10
N TRP A 333 -2.00 12.18 0.00
CA TRP A 333 -2.32 10.94 -0.72
C TRP A 333 -1.10 10.31 -1.40
N ASN A 334 -0.03 11.06 -1.67
CA ASN A 334 1.20 10.55 -2.29
C ASN A 334 2.40 10.65 -1.33
N PRO A 335 2.97 9.52 -0.86
CA PRO A 335 4.16 9.51 -0.01
C PRO A 335 5.42 10.18 -0.59
N THR A 336 5.50 10.41 -1.91
CA THR A 336 6.59 11.19 -2.52
C THR A 336 6.32 12.70 -2.57
N MET A 337 5.12 13.15 -2.16
CA MET A 337 4.68 14.55 -2.16
C MET A 337 3.99 14.91 -0.83
N PRO A 338 4.70 14.88 0.32
CA PRO A 338 4.17 15.40 1.58
C PRO A 338 3.82 16.90 1.47
N SER A 339 2.80 17.34 2.21
CA SER A 339 2.27 18.71 2.15
C SER A 339 2.51 19.47 3.46
N GLU A 340 2.45 20.80 3.44
CA GLU A 340 2.32 21.61 4.67
C GLU A 340 0.84 21.75 5.11
N GLU A 341 -0.11 21.43 4.22
CA GLU A 341 -1.55 21.49 4.50
C GLU A 341 -2.02 20.32 5.39
N PHE A 342 -2.99 20.57 6.26
CA PHE A 342 -3.56 19.60 7.20
C PHE A 342 -4.65 18.71 6.57
N ASN A 343 -4.32 18.07 5.44
CA ASN A 343 -5.24 17.28 4.63
C ASN A 343 -5.30 15.81 5.09
N PHE A 344 -6.34 15.46 5.85
CA PHE A 344 -6.59 14.08 6.30
C PHE A 344 -7.06 13.17 5.16
N VAL A 345 -6.40 12.03 4.97
CA VAL A 345 -6.68 11.06 3.91
C VAL A 345 -7.60 9.94 4.41
N VAL A 346 -8.62 9.59 3.64
CA VAL A 346 -9.54 8.48 3.95
C VAL A 346 -8.99 7.16 3.39
N GLY A 347 -8.02 6.57 4.09
CA GLY A 347 -7.37 5.33 3.69
C GLY A 347 -7.04 4.43 4.88
N ARG A 348 -6.69 3.16 4.62
CA ARG A 348 -6.17 2.27 5.67
C ARG A 348 -4.80 2.73 6.16
N ASP A 349 -3.98 3.24 5.25
CA ASP A 349 -2.61 3.64 5.47
C ASP A 349 -2.41 5.07 4.96
N VAL A 350 -1.57 5.84 5.64
CA VAL A 350 -0.90 7.04 5.09
C VAL A 350 0.60 6.90 5.31
N ALA A 351 1.40 7.49 4.42
CA ALA A 351 2.86 7.49 4.55
C ALA A 351 3.48 8.72 3.92
N MET A 352 4.73 9.03 4.31
CA MET A 352 5.55 10.03 3.64
C MET A 352 7.04 9.72 3.79
N TRP A 353 7.79 9.98 2.73
CA TRP A 353 9.25 10.11 2.81
C TRP A 353 9.61 11.39 3.56
N PHE A 354 10.57 11.27 4.48
CA PHE A 354 11.11 12.38 5.25
C PHE A 354 12.63 12.20 5.43
N THR A 355 13.37 13.29 5.52
CA THR A 355 14.78 13.28 5.94
C THR A 355 14.82 13.85 7.35
N LEU A 356 15.29 13.05 8.30
CA LEU A 356 15.67 13.53 9.62
C LEU A 356 17.06 14.14 9.48
N GLU A 357 17.22 15.42 9.72
CA GLU A 357 18.53 16.07 9.63
C GLU A 357 19.35 15.85 10.92
N ALA A 358 20.67 15.93 10.79
CA ALA A 358 21.60 15.64 11.89
C ALA A 358 21.53 16.69 13.01
N GLU A 359 21.60 16.23 14.26
CA GLU A 359 21.52 17.01 15.50
C GLU A 359 20.14 17.65 15.78
N GLU A 360 19.11 17.30 15.01
CA GLU A 360 17.76 17.87 15.13
C GLU A 360 16.77 16.92 15.84
N THR A 361 15.82 17.50 16.59
CA THR A 361 14.73 16.80 17.26
C THR A 361 13.37 17.09 16.61
N TYR A 362 12.59 16.04 16.37
CA TYR A 362 11.30 16.05 15.72
C TYR A 362 10.22 15.37 16.57
N LEU A 363 8.98 15.85 16.44
CA LEU A 363 7.80 15.19 17.01
C LEU A 363 6.91 14.63 15.89
N LEU A 364 6.77 13.30 15.84
CA LEU A 364 5.92 12.58 14.91
C LEU A 364 4.57 12.25 15.57
N VAL A 365 3.53 12.91 15.09
CA VAL A 365 2.20 12.93 15.70
C VAL A 365 1.19 12.22 14.79
N PRO A 366 0.66 11.04 15.17
CA PRO A 366 -0.48 10.43 14.50
C PRO A 366 -1.77 11.20 14.81
N ARG A 367 -2.59 11.46 13.80
CA ARG A 367 -3.78 12.31 13.91
C ARG A 367 -4.97 11.69 13.18
N ILE A 368 -6.16 11.88 13.76
CA ILE A 368 -7.44 11.39 13.25
C ILE A 368 -8.46 12.55 13.19
N HIS A 369 -9.17 12.69 12.08
CA HIS A 369 -10.22 13.71 11.96
C HIS A 369 -11.42 13.32 12.83
N PRO A 370 -12.02 14.24 13.62
CA PRO A 370 -13.27 14.01 14.37
C PRO A 370 -14.40 13.26 13.65
N LYS A 371 -14.52 13.34 12.31
CA LYS A 371 -15.52 12.60 11.52
C LYS A 371 -15.29 11.08 11.45
N GLY A 372 -14.07 10.61 11.73
CA GLY A 372 -13.71 9.19 11.76
C GLY A 372 -13.84 8.52 13.13
N VAL A 373 -14.19 9.31 14.15
CA VAL A 373 -14.31 8.91 15.55
C VAL A 373 -15.76 8.52 15.86
N LYS A 374 -15.98 7.53 16.74
CA LYS A 374 -17.29 7.24 17.34
C LYS A 374 -17.15 7.18 18.86
N SER A 375 -18.20 7.58 19.58
CA SER A 375 -18.15 7.79 21.05
C SER A 375 -17.83 6.54 21.88
N ASN A 376 -18.03 5.34 21.31
CA ASN A 376 -17.92 4.05 21.98
C ASN A 376 -16.90 3.13 21.28
N TYR A 377 -15.96 3.70 20.52
CA TYR A 377 -14.93 2.95 19.80
C TYR A 377 -13.64 3.78 19.72
N ASP A 378 -12.71 3.48 20.62
CA ASP A 378 -11.33 3.94 20.51
C ASP A 378 -10.64 3.16 19.38
N ARG A 379 -9.94 3.86 18.47
CA ARG A 379 -9.45 3.26 17.22
C ARG A 379 -7.96 2.94 17.34
N PRO A 380 -7.52 1.67 17.29
CA PRO A 380 -6.11 1.31 17.23
C PRO A 380 -5.42 1.92 16.01
N TYR A 381 -4.12 2.16 16.12
CA TYR A 381 -3.24 2.49 15.01
C TYR A 381 -1.85 1.89 15.22
N VAL A 382 -1.07 1.84 14.15
CA VAL A 382 0.36 1.52 14.19
C VAL A 382 1.13 2.61 13.45
N ILE A 383 2.08 3.25 14.13
CA ILE A 383 3.10 4.09 13.49
C ILE A 383 4.21 3.15 13.01
N GLY A 384 4.75 3.35 11.82
CA GLY A 384 5.96 2.67 11.34
C GLY A 384 7.06 3.64 10.92
N ILE A 385 8.30 3.29 11.24
CA ILE A 385 9.52 3.96 10.81
C ILE A 385 10.32 2.94 10.01
N ILE A 386 10.41 3.13 8.69
CA ILE A 386 11.03 2.19 7.77
C ILE A 386 12.19 2.89 7.04
N SER A 387 13.36 2.26 6.96
CA SER A 387 14.49 2.78 6.19
C SER A 387 15.38 1.67 5.60
N ALA A 388 16.06 1.97 4.50
CA ALA A 388 17.16 1.16 3.98
C ALA A 388 18.47 1.35 4.80
N GLU A 389 18.55 2.42 5.58
CA GLU A 389 19.66 2.73 6.47
C GLU A 389 19.48 2.04 7.85
N LYS A 390 20.58 1.87 8.59
CA LYS A 390 20.52 1.34 9.96
C LYS A 390 20.15 2.48 10.92
N LEU A 391 18.98 2.38 11.55
CA LEU A 391 18.50 3.40 12.49
C LEU A 391 19.14 3.25 13.89
N GLU A 392 19.34 2.02 14.38
CA GLU A 392 19.95 1.76 15.70
C GLU A 392 21.38 2.33 15.78
N GLY A 393 21.54 3.40 16.58
CA GLY A 393 22.80 4.12 16.77
C GLY A 393 22.82 5.50 16.10
N ASN A 394 22.04 5.69 15.02
CA ASN A 394 21.98 6.91 14.23
C ASN A 394 20.72 7.75 14.51
N VAL A 395 19.65 7.10 14.96
CA VAL A 395 18.38 7.74 15.36
C VAL A 395 17.97 7.18 16.71
N GLN A 396 17.59 8.07 17.62
CA GLN A 396 16.98 7.73 18.90
C GLN A 396 15.48 8.03 18.81
N VAL A 397 14.64 7.11 19.27
CA VAL A 397 13.18 7.29 19.27
C VAL A 397 12.60 6.94 20.62
N GLU A 398 11.81 7.84 21.20
CA GLU A 398 11.06 7.59 22.43
C GLU A 398 9.55 7.81 22.24
N ALA A 399 8.76 6.87 22.76
CA ALA A 399 7.32 6.98 22.87
C ALA A 399 6.95 7.95 24.00
N LYS A 400 6.20 9.01 23.66
CA LYS A 400 5.71 10.03 24.59
C LYS A 400 4.18 10.04 24.62
N GLN A 401 3.61 10.52 25.73
CA GLN A 401 2.19 10.83 25.83
C GLN A 401 1.96 12.34 25.69
N ILE A 402 0.94 12.72 24.93
CA ILE A 402 0.58 14.13 24.70
C ILE A 402 -0.76 14.48 25.38
N HIS A 403 -0.85 15.67 25.96
CA HIS A 403 -2.04 16.11 26.68
C HIS A 403 -3.21 16.42 25.73
N SER A 404 -4.45 16.14 26.18
CA SER A 404 -5.66 16.23 25.34
C SER A 404 -6.03 17.65 24.88
N ASP A 405 -5.47 18.65 25.55
CA ASP A 405 -5.62 20.09 25.36
C ASP A 405 -4.37 20.74 24.72
N SER A 406 -3.35 19.94 24.38
CA SER A 406 -2.11 20.37 23.72
C SER A 406 -2.37 21.14 22.43
N ALA A 407 -1.58 22.20 22.21
CA ALA A 407 -1.73 23.09 21.07
C ALA A 407 -1.51 22.39 19.70
N VAL A 408 -0.86 21.23 19.67
CA VAL A 408 -0.62 20.41 18.45
C VAL A 408 -1.90 20.09 17.67
N PHE A 409 -3.05 20.00 18.34
CA PHE A 409 -4.31 19.58 17.71
C PHE A 409 -5.02 20.70 16.92
N THR A 410 -4.53 21.94 17.02
CA THR A 410 -5.18 23.16 16.49
C THR A 410 -5.06 23.38 14.98
N ASN A 411 -4.20 22.64 14.27
CA ASN A 411 -3.83 22.88 12.86
C ASN A 411 -3.13 24.23 12.59
N TYR A 412 -2.39 24.77 13.57
CA TYR A 412 -1.42 25.83 13.29
C TYR A 412 -0.08 25.25 12.85
N ILE A 413 0.61 25.96 11.95
CA ILE A 413 1.95 25.60 11.43
C ILE A 413 3.06 25.75 12.49
N ALA A 414 2.77 26.46 13.58
CA ALA A 414 3.65 26.62 14.73
C ALA A 414 2.79 26.60 15.99
N TYR A 415 3.24 25.89 17.02
CA TYR A 415 2.59 25.79 18.32
C TYR A 415 3.65 25.75 19.43
N LYS A 416 3.28 25.99 20.68
CA LYS A 416 4.27 26.01 21.78
C LYS A 416 4.89 24.61 21.97
N SER A 417 6.21 24.52 22.20
CA SER A 417 6.84 23.28 22.66
C SER A 417 6.36 22.95 24.08
N GLU A 418 6.19 21.67 24.36
CA GLU A 418 5.64 21.10 25.59
C GLU A 418 6.52 19.91 25.98
N GLU A 419 7.05 19.88 27.20
CA GLU A 419 7.83 18.73 27.71
C GLU A 419 6.88 17.53 27.90
N LEU A 420 7.03 16.50 27.07
CA LEU A 420 6.11 15.36 27.06
C LEU A 420 6.63 14.21 27.94
N PRO A 421 5.80 13.63 28.84
CA PRO A 421 6.18 12.46 29.61
C PRO A 421 6.34 11.23 28.71
N SER A 422 7.42 10.48 28.92
CA SER A 422 7.64 9.18 28.28
C SER A 422 6.57 8.16 28.69
N VAL A 423 6.13 7.32 27.76
CA VAL A 423 5.08 6.32 27.97
C VAL A 423 5.51 4.97 27.39
N GLU A 424 5.24 3.88 28.11
CA GLU A 424 5.49 2.54 27.56
C GLU A 424 4.52 2.24 26.40
N ALA A 425 5.07 1.80 25.27
CA ALA A 425 4.30 1.37 24.10
C ALA A 425 4.65 -0.07 23.74
N GLU A 426 3.71 -0.78 23.09
CA GLU A 426 4.00 -2.07 22.47
C GLU A 426 4.70 -1.82 21.13
N ASN A 427 5.99 -2.16 21.10
CA ASN A 427 6.91 -1.90 20.01
C ASN A 427 7.27 -3.21 19.30
N GLN A 428 7.65 -3.11 18.03
CA GLN A 428 8.14 -4.23 17.24
C GLN A 428 9.25 -3.78 16.31
N VAL A 429 10.29 -4.60 16.16
CA VAL A 429 11.37 -4.40 15.19
C VAL A 429 11.47 -5.62 14.27
N ARG A 430 11.61 -5.39 12.97
CA ARG A 430 11.98 -6.39 11.97
C ARG A 430 13.23 -5.89 11.26
N LEU A 431 14.36 -6.55 11.54
CA LEU A 431 15.63 -6.30 10.85
C LEU A 431 15.69 -7.11 9.53
N PRO A 432 16.55 -6.72 8.56
CA PRO A 432 16.71 -7.44 7.30
C PRO A 432 17.02 -8.92 7.51
N GLY A 433 16.30 -9.80 6.80
CA GLY A 433 16.41 -11.26 6.94
C GLY A 433 15.95 -11.87 8.27
N MET A 434 15.49 -11.07 9.24
CA MET A 434 15.10 -11.53 10.58
C MET A 434 13.59 -11.67 10.75
N ALA A 435 13.20 -12.49 11.73
CA ALA A 435 11.83 -12.52 12.23
C ALA A 435 11.54 -11.25 13.07
N PRO A 436 10.30 -10.74 13.08
CA PRO A 436 9.92 -9.61 13.92
C PRO A 436 10.00 -9.95 15.41
N VAL A 437 10.55 -9.03 16.21
CA VAL A 437 10.63 -9.12 17.67
C VAL A 437 9.75 -8.04 18.29
N THR A 438 8.89 -8.42 19.23
CA THR A 438 7.97 -7.51 19.94
C THR A 438 8.40 -7.36 21.41
N TYR A 439 8.31 -6.13 21.92
CA TYR A 439 8.73 -5.73 23.26
C TYR A 439 7.87 -4.55 23.76
N VAL A 440 7.94 -4.24 25.06
CA VAL A 440 7.29 -3.06 25.66
C VAL A 440 8.39 -2.18 26.26
N SER A 441 8.37 -0.88 25.95
CA SER A 441 9.41 0.07 26.34
C SER A 441 8.95 1.52 26.04
N THR A 442 9.52 2.52 26.73
CA THR A 442 9.44 3.92 26.27
C THR A 442 10.35 4.13 25.05
N LYS A 443 11.59 3.66 25.14
CA LYS A 443 12.56 3.71 24.04
C LYS A 443 12.22 2.69 22.94
N VAL A 444 12.17 3.16 21.69
CA VAL A 444 11.81 2.39 20.48
C VAL A 444 13.03 2.08 19.60
N ILE A 445 13.98 3.01 19.48
CA ILE A 445 15.25 2.86 18.75
C ILE A 445 16.37 3.46 19.61
#